data_AF-A0A1T0C7A1-F1
#
_entry.id   AF-A0A1T0C7A1-F1
#
_cell.length_a   1.000
_cell.length_b   1.000
_cell.length_c   1.000
_cell.angle_alpha   90.00
_cell.angle_beta   90.00
_cell.angle_gamma   90.00
#
_symmetry.space_group_name_H-M   'P 1'
#
loop_
_entity.id
_entity.type
_entity.pdbx_description
1 polymer ?
#
loop_
_entity_poly.entity_id
_entity_poly.type
_entity_poly.pdbx_seq_one_letter_code
_entity_poly.pdbx_strand_id
1 'polypeptide(L)'
;MRSFMIILLSISLLTACTQSNSNHPSPPQTEPNPPTMDLPNNDKEKDKVDNQDHLDRTNTLLGTDSNNNGIRDDIDAYIAKKYTDPAQKKAVENMAKAMQKSLTVGMIADEETRRLEAKKLSLEIGKGIDCAFYMNSINPSFDLDILDQIESLTTNTKERLLAYLAYDKALDGTVHALTDPKGDCYE
;
A
#
# COMPACT_ATOMS: atom_id res chain seq x y z
N MET A 1 -7.00 16.51 65.89
CA MET A 1 -7.59 15.16 66.06
C MET A 1 -7.35 14.39 64.79
N ARG A 2 -6.80 13.18 64.93
CA ARG A 2 -6.41 12.27 63.85
C ARG A 2 -7.66 11.69 63.19
N SER A 3 -7.77 11.76 61.86
CA SER A 3 -8.64 10.86 61.11
C SER A 3 -7.80 10.13 60.07
N PHE A 4 -7.58 8.85 60.37
CA PHE A 4 -7.07 7.84 59.45
C PHE A 4 -8.09 7.65 58.32
N MET A 5 -7.70 7.94 57.07
CA MET A 5 -8.48 7.56 55.90
C MET A 5 -7.81 6.34 55.28
N ILE A 6 -8.54 5.23 55.35
CA ILE A 6 -8.09 3.87 55.04
C ILE A 6 -8.00 3.69 53.52
N ILE A 7 -6.89 3.11 53.10
CA ILE A 7 -6.53 2.68 51.74
C ILE A 7 -7.45 1.53 51.30
N LEU A 8 -8.06 1.64 50.11
CA LEU A 8 -8.62 0.51 49.36
C LEU A 8 -8.01 0.54 47.95
N LEU A 9 -6.80 -0.01 47.84
CA LEU A 9 -6.12 -0.27 46.58
C LEU A 9 -6.60 -1.64 46.07
N SER A 10 -7.52 -1.66 45.12
CA SER A 10 -8.01 -2.88 44.47
C SER A 10 -6.96 -3.41 43.50
N ILE A 11 -6.22 -4.44 43.94
CA ILE A 11 -5.21 -5.14 43.13
C ILE A 11 -5.93 -6.25 42.34
N SER A 12 -6.06 -6.06 41.03
CA SER A 12 -6.50 -7.09 40.10
C SER A 12 -5.37 -8.10 39.90
N LEU A 13 -5.56 -9.33 40.40
CA LEU A 13 -4.67 -10.47 40.17
C LEU A 13 -4.78 -10.91 38.71
N LEU A 14 -3.80 -10.55 37.89
CA LEU A 14 -3.55 -11.24 36.61
C LEU A 14 -2.93 -12.60 36.93
N THR A 15 -3.66 -13.67 36.65
CA THR A 15 -3.16 -15.05 36.63
C THR A 15 -2.16 -15.20 35.48
N ALA A 16 -0.88 -15.28 35.81
CA ALA A 16 0.17 -15.66 34.88
C ALA A 16 0.15 -17.19 34.67
N CYS A 17 0.23 -17.64 33.43
CA CYS A 17 0.50 -19.03 33.11
C CYS A 17 1.91 -19.39 33.60
N THR A 18 1.98 -20.29 34.57
CA THR A 18 3.22 -20.91 35.06
C THR A 18 3.71 -21.93 34.03
N GLN A 19 4.69 -21.56 33.20
CA GLN A 19 5.45 -22.53 32.40
C GLN A 19 6.64 -23.01 33.24
N SER A 20 6.70 -24.33 33.42
CA SER A 20 7.64 -25.08 34.24
C SER A 20 9.12 -24.78 33.93
N ASN A 21 9.93 -24.63 34.99
CA ASN A 21 11.39 -24.55 34.95
C ASN A 21 12.00 -25.87 34.47
N SER A 22 12.70 -25.85 33.33
CA SER A 22 13.73 -26.83 33.00
C SER A 22 15.08 -26.11 32.97
N ASN A 23 15.91 -26.37 33.98
CA ASN A 23 17.29 -25.90 34.03
C ASN A 23 18.08 -26.47 32.85
N HIS A 24 18.52 -25.60 31.94
CA HIS A 24 19.55 -25.91 30.96
C HIS A 24 20.64 -24.82 31.04
N PRO A 25 21.94 -25.16 31.08
CA PRO A 25 23.00 -24.17 31.20
C PRO A 25 23.05 -23.27 29.96
N SER A 26 23.22 -21.96 30.16
CA SER A 26 23.34 -20.96 29.10
C SER A 26 24.69 -21.07 28.37
N PRO A 27 24.71 -21.11 27.02
CA PRO A 27 25.91 -20.81 26.24
C PRO A 27 26.06 -19.30 25.98
N PRO A 28 27.24 -18.82 25.56
CA PRO A 28 27.62 -17.40 25.55
C PRO A 28 26.80 -16.56 24.58
N GLN A 29 26.49 -15.32 25.00
CA GLN A 29 25.86 -14.29 24.17
C GLN A 29 26.71 -13.99 22.93
N THR A 30 26.14 -14.18 21.74
CA THR A 30 26.63 -13.59 20.49
C THR A 30 25.49 -12.74 19.95
N GLU A 31 25.71 -11.43 19.84
CA GLU A 31 24.77 -10.49 19.21
C GLU A 31 24.53 -10.89 17.75
N PRO A 32 23.27 -11.08 17.31
CA PRO A 32 22.98 -11.24 15.89
C PRO A 32 22.94 -9.85 15.23
N ASN A 33 23.79 -9.64 14.24
CA ASN A 33 23.67 -8.51 13.31
C ASN A 33 22.28 -8.51 12.64
N PRO A 34 21.71 -7.34 12.31
CA PRO A 34 20.40 -7.25 11.67
C PRO A 34 20.42 -7.93 10.30
N PRO A 35 19.33 -8.60 9.89
CA PRO A 35 19.28 -9.27 8.61
C PRO A 35 19.26 -8.22 7.49
N THR A 36 20.30 -8.23 6.66
CA THR A 36 20.28 -7.55 5.35
C THR A 36 19.21 -8.23 4.50
N MET A 37 18.16 -7.49 4.14
CA MET A 37 17.19 -7.96 3.16
C MET A 37 17.84 -7.88 1.77
N ASP A 38 18.54 -8.93 1.38
CA ASP A 38 19.00 -9.10 0.01
C ASP A 38 17.78 -9.42 -0.87
N LEU A 39 17.29 -8.42 -1.62
CA LEU A 39 16.38 -8.68 -2.73
C LEU A 39 17.15 -9.52 -3.77
N PRO A 40 16.63 -10.70 -4.17
CA PRO A 40 17.31 -11.52 -5.17
C PRO A 40 17.36 -10.79 -6.52
N ASN A 41 18.57 -10.38 -6.94
CA ASN A 41 18.85 -9.96 -8.31
C ASN A 41 18.95 -11.22 -9.18
N ASN A 42 17.80 -11.73 -9.65
CA ASN A 42 17.77 -12.82 -10.62
C ASN A 42 17.43 -12.27 -12.01
N ASP A 43 18.42 -11.66 -12.67
CA ASP A 43 18.35 -11.12 -14.04
C ASP A 43 18.20 -12.21 -15.14
N LYS A 44 17.88 -13.46 -14.78
CA LYS A 44 17.89 -14.61 -15.69
C LYS A 44 16.57 -15.36 -15.83
N GLU A 45 15.49 -14.88 -15.23
CA GLU A 45 14.15 -15.46 -15.39
C GLU A 45 13.20 -14.50 -16.12
N LYS A 46 13.65 -13.95 -17.26
CA LYS A 46 12.87 -12.97 -18.02
C LYS A 46 11.91 -13.58 -19.06
N ASP A 47 12.05 -14.87 -19.41
CA ASP A 47 11.44 -15.39 -20.65
C ASP A 47 10.38 -16.49 -20.48
N LYS A 48 9.70 -16.59 -19.33
CA LYS A 48 8.44 -17.37 -19.22
C LYS A 48 7.46 -16.79 -18.21
N VAL A 49 7.00 -15.56 -18.42
CA VAL A 49 5.77 -15.05 -17.80
C VAL A 49 4.89 -14.46 -18.89
N ASP A 50 3.83 -15.20 -19.18
CA ASP A 50 2.59 -14.83 -19.88
C ASP A 50 2.67 -13.88 -21.10
N ASN A 51 2.36 -14.44 -22.26
CA ASN A 51 2.19 -13.73 -23.53
C ASN A 51 0.77 -13.15 -23.63
N GLN A 52 0.39 -12.25 -22.72
CA GLN A 52 -0.88 -11.55 -22.80
C GLN A 52 -0.78 -10.19 -22.08
N ASP A 53 -0.67 -9.13 -22.88
CA ASP A 53 -0.49 -7.70 -22.53
C ASP A 53 0.99 -7.27 -22.38
N HIS A 54 1.43 -6.39 -23.28
CA HIS A 54 2.78 -5.82 -23.30
C HIS A 54 2.94 -4.86 -22.11
N LEU A 55 3.20 -5.40 -20.92
CA LEU A 55 3.49 -4.58 -19.74
C LEU A 55 4.78 -3.78 -19.95
N ASP A 56 4.73 -2.48 -19.67
CA ASP A 56 5.90 -1.61 -19.69
C ASP A 56 6.78 -1.99 -18.49
N ARG A 57 7.97 -2.52 -18.78
CA ARG A 57 9.01 -2.83 -17.78
C ARG A 57 10.29 -2.02 -18.03
N THR A 58 10.16 -0.86 -18.66
CA THR A 58 11.28 0.05 -18.88
C THR A 58 11.71 0.67 -17.55
N ASN A 59 12.97 1.08 -17.47
CA ASN A 59 13.51 1.75 -16.27
C ASN A 59 13.04 3.21 -16.15
N THR A 60 12.13 3.66 -17.02
CA THR A 60 11.54 4.99 -16.89
C THR A 60 10.48 4.94 -15.79
N LEU A 61 10.58 5.85 -14.82
CA LEU A 61 9.72 5.83 -13.64
C LEU A 61 8.23 5.87 -14.02
N LEU A 62 7.86 6.81 -14.88
CA LEU A 62 6.46 7.02 -15.30
C LEU A 62 6.03 6.20 -16.51
N GLY A 63 6.97 5.65 -17.28
CA GLY A 63 6.63 4.99 -18.53
C GLY A 63 6.05 5.94 -19.57
N THR A 64 5.38 5.36 -20.56
CA THR A 64 4.68 6.12 -21.61
C THR A 64 3.22 6.34 -21.21
N ASP A 65 2.79 7.60 -21.21
CA ASP A 65 1.39 8.05 -21.11
C ASP A 65 1.13 8.96 -22.32
N SER A 66 0.67 8.36 -23.42
CA SER A 66 0.57 9.08 -24.71
C SER A 66 -0.59 10.07 -24.73
N ASN A 67 -1.64 9.79 -23.97
CA ASN A 67 -2.87 10.59 -23.92
C ASN A 67 -2.85 11.65 -22.79
N ASN A 68 -1.82 11.64 -21.94
CA ASN A 68 -1.64 12.50 -20.77
C ASN A 68 -2.80 12.44 -19.77
N ASN A 69 -3.45 11.29 -19.63
CA ASN A 69 -4.54 11.10 -18.68
C ASN A 69 -4.03 10.86 -17.24
N GLY A 70 -2.72 10.63 -17.08
CA GLY A 70 -2.07 10.32 -15.82
C GLY A 70 -1.97 8.82 -15.52
N ILE A 71 -2.23 7.96 -16.51
CA ILE A 71 -2.18 6.50 -16.45
C ILE A 71 -1.22 6.03 -17.56
N ARG A 72 -0.31 5.12 -17.24
CA ARG A 72 0.62 4.55 -18.23
C ARG A 72 -0.15 3.69 -19.23
N ASP A 73 0.23 3.74 -20.50
CA ASP A 73 -0.53 3.17 -21.62
C ASP A 73 -0.80 1.65 -21.48
N ASP A 74 0.12 0.89 -20.86
CA ASP A 74 -0.04 -0.55 -20.59
C ASP A 74 -1.12 -0.82 -19.51
N ILE A 75 -1.21 0.03 -18.49
CA ILE A 75 -2.24 -0.02 -17.46
C ILE A 75 -3.59 0.39 -18.05
N ASP A 76 -3.63 1.44 -18.88
CA ASP A 76 -4.82 1.83 -19.62
C ASP A 76 -5.38 0.67 -20.47
N ALA A 77 -4.50 -0.02 -21.20
CA ALA A 77 -4.86 -1.19 -22.00
C ALA A 77 -5.39 -2.35 -21.14
N TYR A 78 -4.75 -2.61 -20.00
CA TYR A 78 -5.20 -3.62 -19.04
C TYR A 78 -6.61 -3.32 -18.50
N ILE A 79 -6.85 -2.08 -18.07
CA ILE A 79 -8.16 -1.64 -17.55
C ILE A 79 -9.23 -1.74 -18.64
N ALA A 80 -8.94 -1.26 -19.85
CA ALA A 80 -9.88 -1.28 -20.98
C ALA A 80 -10.28 -2.70 -21.40
N LYS A 81 -9.40 -3.68 -21.23
CA LYS A 81 -9.67 -5.10 -21.50
C LYS A 81 -10.50 -5.76 -20.40
N LYS A 82 -10.28 -5.39 -19.13
CA LYS A 82 -10.97 -5.99 -17.98
C LYS A 82 -12.39 -5.42 -17.76
N TYR A 83 -12.62 -4.15 -18.07
CA TYR A 83 -13.89 -3.47 -17.76
C TYR A 83 -14.56 -2.89 -19.01
N THR A 84 -15.75 -3.42 -19.33
CA THR A 84 -16.63 -2.89 -20.38
C THR A 84 -17.70 -1.95 -19.84
N ASP A 85 -18.05 -2.05 -18.55
CA ASP A 85 -18.96 -1.12 -17.90
C ASP A 85 -18.28 0.24 -17.69
N PRO A 86 -18.84 1.35 -18.20
CA PRO A 86 -18.18 2.66 -18.11
C PRO A 86 -17.95 3.15 -16.67
N ALA A 87 -18.86 2.83 -15.74
CA ALA A 87 -18.71 3.28 -14.35
C ALA A 87 -17.61 2.49 -13.63
N GLN A 88 -17.55 1.18 -13.83
CA GLN A 88 -16.46 0.35 -13.29
C GLN A 88 -15.11 0.73 -13.87
N LYS A 89 -15.04 0.93 -15.19
CA LYS A 89 -13.83 1.38 -15.86
C LYS A 89 -13.35 2.72 -15.29
N LYS A 90 -14.25 3.70 -15.16
CA LYS A 90 -13.92 5.02 -14.63
C LYS A 90 -13.41 4.98 -13.18
N ALA A 91 -14.01 4.14 -12.33
CA ALA A 91 -13.57 3.94 -10.96
C ALA A 91 -12.12 3.44 -10.89
N VAL A 92 -11.79 2.43 -11.70
CA VAL A 92 -10.45 1.84 -11.76
C VAL A 92 -9.43 2.81 -12.38
N GLU A 93 -9.80 3.56 -13.42
CA GLU A 93 -8.96 4.61 -14.00
C GLU A 93 -8.61 5.70 -12.98
N ASN A 94 -9.59 6.18 -12.21
CA ASN A 94 -9.36 7.19 -11.17
C ASN A 94 -8.40 6.66 -10.10
N MET A 95 -8.56 5.41 -9.67
CA MET A 95 -7.64 4.77 -8.74
C MET A 95 -6.23 4.61 -9.34
N ALA A 96 -6.10 4.09 -10.56
CA ALA A 96 -4.82 3.91 -11.23
C ALA A 96 -4.06 5.23 -11.38
N LYS A 97 -4.76 6.30 -11.75
CA LYS A 97 -4.21 7.65 -11.82
C LYS A 97 -3.68 8.13 -10.47
N ALA A 98 -4.43 7.92 -9.39
CA ALA A 98 -3.97 8.27 -8.05
C ALA A 98 -2.74 7.44 -7.65
N MET A 99 -2.77 6.13 -7.90
CA MET A 99 -1.66 5.23 -7.60
C MET A 99 -0.37 5.62 -8.36
N GLN A 100 -0.46 6.02 -9.64
CA GLN A 100 0.73 6.47 -10.39
C GLN A 100 1.42 7.70 -9.79
N LYS A 101 0.66 8.62 -9.17
CA LYS A 101 1.24 9.80 -8.51
C LYS A 101 2.13 9.42 -7.32
N SER A 102 1.96 8.23 -6.74
CA SER A 102 2.80 7.77 -5.62
C SER A 102 4.28 7.71 -6.01
N LEU A 103 4.55 7.39 -7.28
CA LEU A 103 5.90 7.29 -7.82
C LEU A 103 6.61 8.64 -7.82
N THR A 104 5.94 9.73 -8.21
CA THR A 104 6.55 11.07 -8.20
C THR A 104 6.64 11.64 -6.79
N VAL A 105 5.65 11.38 -5.94
CA VAL A 105 5.70 11.79 -4.53
C VAL A 105 6.86 11.10 -3.81
N GLY A 106 7.06 9.80 -4.00
CA GLY A 106 8.16 9.04 -3.41
C GLY A 106 9.56 9.57 -3.79
N MET A 107 9.67 10.25 -4.92
CA MET A 107 10.91 10.85 -5.42
C MET A 107 11.18 12.28 -4.93
N ILE A 108 10.28 12.90 -4.15
CA ILE A 108 10.49 14.25 -3.59
C ILE A 108 11.67 14.21 -2.62
N ALA A 109 12.72 14.99 -2.90
CA ALA A 109 13.95 14.95 -2.11
C ALA A 109 13.78 15.45 -0.66
N ASP A 110 13.01 16.53 -0.47
CA ASP A 110 12.73 17.09 0.85
C ASP A 110 11.73 16.23 1.63
N GLU A 111 12.12 15.77 2.81
CA GLU A 111 11.34 14.80 3.61
C GLU A 111 10.02 15.38 4.09
N GLU A 112 10.00 16.62 4.56
CA GLU A 112 8.78 17.28 5.04
C GLU A 112 7.80 17.54 3.90
N THR A 113 8.30 18.00 2.75
CA THR A 113 7.49 18.15 1.54
C THR A 113 6.95 16.80 1.07
N ARG A 114 7.78 15.76 1.06
CA ARG A 114 7.34 14.40 0.71
C ARG A 114 6.22 13.92 1.63
N ARG A 115 6.38 14.09 2.95
CA ARG A 115 5.37 13.72 3.94
C ARG A 115 4.07 14.48 3.75
N LEU A 116 4.13 15.78 3.45
CA LEU A 116 2.94 16.59 3.20
C LEU A 116 2.22 16.15 1.91
N GLU A 117 2.94 15.96 0.81
CA GLU A 117 2.37 15.51 -0.46
C GLU A 117 1.86 14.08 -0.39
N ALA A 118 2.56 13.20 0.34
CA ALA A 118 2.11 11.82 0.58
C ALA A 118 0.77 11.80 1.32
N LYS A 119 0.60 12.62 2.36
CA LYS A 119 -0.67 12.74 3.08
C LYS A 119 -1.82 13.28 2.24
N LYS A 120 -1.55 14.19 1.30
CA LYS A 120 -2.57 14.66 0.36
C LYS A 120 -2.95 13.54 -0.60
N LEU A 121 -1.94 12.86 -1.16
CA LEU A 121 -2.14 11.79 -2.10
C LEU A 121 -2.82 10.55 -1.48
N SER A 122 -2.54 10.22 -0.21
CA SER A 122 -3.21 9.10 0.46
C SER A 122 -4.72 9.31 0.60
N LEU A 123 -5.19 10.55 0.70
CA LEU A 123 -6.62 10.87 0.64
C LEU A 123 -7.17 10.62 -0.77
N GLU A 124 -6.44 10.97 -1.82
CA GLU A 124 -6.87 10.69 -3.21
C GLU A 124 -6.92 9.19 -3.51
N ILE A 125 -5.92 8.42 -3.05
CA ILE A 125 -5.91 6.96 -3.17
C ILE A 125 -7.06 6.35 -2.34
N GLY A 126 -7.28 6.86 -1.12
CA GLY A 126 -8.40 6.46 -0.26
C GLY A 126 -9.76 6.62 -0.93
N LYS A 127 -10.00 7.76 -1.60
CA LYS A 127 -11.22 7.99 -2.40
C LYS A 127 -11.40 6.93 -3.50
N GLY A 128 -10.32 6.55 -4.19
CA GLY A 128 -10.35 5.49 -5.20
C GLY A 128 -10.69 4.11 -4.63
N ILE A 129 -10.11 3.77 -3.46
CA ILE A 129 -10.39 2.53 -2.73
C ILE A 129 -11.84 2.50 -2.25
N ASP A 130 -12.32 3.57 -1.61
CA ASP A 130 -13.70 3.70 -1.15
C ASP A 130 -14.67 3.57 -2.33
N CYS A 131 -14.32 4.15 -3.49
CA CYS A 131 -15.11 3.96 -4.69
C CYS A 131 -15.17 2.50 -5.16
N ALA A 132 -14.04 1.79 -5.18
CA ALA A 132 -14.01 0.37 -5.53
C ALA A 132 -14.90 -0.47 -4.60
N PHE A 133 -14.88 -0.20 -3.29
CA PHE A 133 -15.78 -0.83 -2.32
C PHE A 133 -17.25 -0.51 -2.60
N TYR A 134 -17.56 0.74 -2.92
CA TYR A 134 -18.92 1.12 -3.30
C TYR A 134 -19.37 0.40 -4.58
N MET A 135 -18.53 0.35 -5.61
CA MET A 135 -18.83 -0.37 -6.86
C MET A 135 -19.08 -1.86 -6.63
N ASN A 136 -18.30 -2.50 -5.76
CA ASN A 136 -18.54 -3.88 -5.34
C ASN A 136 -19.86 -4.03 -4.55
N SER A 137 -20.20 -3.07 -3.68
CA SER A 137 -21.44 -3.13 -2.90
C SER A 137 -22.71 -3.08 -3.76
N ILE A 138 -22.68 -2.31 -4.85
CA ILE A 138 -23.81 -2.18 -5.79
C ILE A 138 -23.77 -3.23 -6.91
N ASN A 139 -22.58 -3.78 -7.21
CA ASN A 139 -22.40 -4.85 -8.15
C ASN A 139 -21.31 -5.82 -7.66
N PRO A 140 -21.68 -6.94 -7.02
CA PRO A 140 -20.73 -7.94 -6.51
C PRO A 140 -19.84 -8.59 -7.58
N SER A 141 -20.14 -8.42 -8.87
CA SER A 141 -19.24 -8.87 -9.95
C SER A 141 -18.02 -7.97 -10.12
N PHE A 142 -17.99 -6.80 -9.48
CA PHE A 142 -16.81 -5.93 -9.45
C PHE A 142 -15.77 -6.53 -8.51
N ASP A 143 -14.73 -7.13 -9.09
CA ASP A 143 -13.64 -7.79 -8.40
C ASP A 143 -12.74 -6.77 -7.66
N LEU A 144 -12.60 -6.93 -6.33
CA LEU A 144 -11.76 -6.07 -5.50
C LEU A 144 -10.27 -6.40 -5.59
N ASP A 145 -9.88 -7.55 -6.15
CA ASP A 145 -8.47 -7.87 -6.41
C ASP A 145 -7.84 -6.88 -7.41
N ILE A 146 -8.67 -6.07 -8.10
CA ILE A 146 -8.20 -4.98 -8.94
C ILE A 146 -7.34 -3.98 -8.17
N LEU A 147 -7.56 -3.79 -6.88
CA LEU A 147 -6.79 -2.86 -6.06
C LEU A 147 -5.31 -3.28 -6.04
N ASP A 148 -5.05 -4.54 -5.70
CA ASP A 148 -3.71 -5.13 -5.65
C ASP A 148 -3.10 -5.26 -7.06
N GLN A 149 -3.91 -5.55 -8.07
CA GLN A 149 -3.46 -5.64 -9.46
C GLN A 149 -2.97 -4.29 -9.97
N ILE A 150 -3.68 -3.20 -9.71
CA ILE A 150 -3.27 -1.85 -10.11
C ILE A 150 -1.98 -1.43 -9.38
N GLU A 151 -1.84 -1.73 -8.10
CA GLU A 151 -0.59 -1.50 -7.36
C GLU A 151 0.57 -2.29 -7.97
N SER A 152 0.37 -3.58 -8.22
CA SER A 152 1.39 -4.48 -8.81
C SER A 152 1.82 -4.01 -10.20
N LEU A 153 0.87 -3.62 -11.05
CA LEU A 153 1.14 -3.06 -12.37
C LEU A 153 1.89 -1.72 -12.28
N THR A 154 1.51 -0.87 -11.33
CA THR A 154 2.16 0.44 -11.12
C THR A 154 3.61 0.27 -10.65
N THR A 155 3.89 -0.73 -9.82
CA THR A 155 5.18 -0.96 -9.15
C THR A 155 6.03 -2.08 -9.78
N ASN A 156 5.70 -2.49 -11.01
CA ASN A 156 6.25 -3.68 -11.69
C ASN A 156 7.74 -3.65 -12.09
N THR A 157 8.50 -2.64 -11.65
CA THR A 157 9.97 -2.55 -11.79
C THR A 157 10.62 -2.16 -10.47
N LYS A 158 11.92 -2.43 -10.33
CA LYS A 158 12.66 -2.09 -9.10
C LYS A 158 12.59 -0.61 -8.77
N GLU A 159 12.78 0.25 -9.77
CA GLU A 159 12.76 1.71 -9.60
C GLU A 159 11.38 2.21 -9.15
N ARG A 160 10.31 1.66 -9.74
CA ARG A 160 8.92 2.01 -9.39
C ARG A 160 8.57 1.53 -7.99
N LEU A 161 8.94 0.30 -7.64
CA LEU A 161 8.73 -0.24 -6.30
C LEU A 161 9.48 0.57 -5.24
N LEU A 162 10.74 0.95 -5.47
CA LEU A 162 11.50 1.76 -4.51
C LEU A 162 10.89 3.16 -4.34
N ALA A 163 10.38 3.78 -5.40
CA ALA A 163 9.67 5.05 -5.31
C ALA A 163 8.36 4.90 -4.51
N TYR A 164 7.58 3.86 -4.78
CA TYR A 164 6.37 3.56 -4.02
C TYR A 164 6.67 3.33 -2.53
N LEU A 165 7.67 2.53 -2.19
CA LEU A 165 8.09 2.29 -0.80
C LEU A 165 8.54 3.59 -0.11
N ALA A 166 9.13 4.53 -0.84
CA ALA A 166 9.48 5.84 -0.30
C ALA A 166 8.26 6.74 -0.04
N TYR A 167 7.21 6.61 -0.86
CA TYR A 167 5.90 7.22 -0.61
C TYR A 167 5.21 6.58 0.61
N ASP A 168 5.13 5.26 0.66
CA ASP A 168 4.51 4.50 1.75
C ASP A 168 5.19 4.80 3.09
N LYS A 169 6.52 4.78 3.11
CA LYS A 169 7.31 5.19 4.28
C LYS A 169 6.99 6.61 4.76
N ALA A 170 6.70 7.55 3.85
CA ALA A 170 6.38 8.92 4.25
C ALA A 170 5.04 9.02 5.02
N LEU A 171 4.18 8.01 4.87
CA LEU A 171 2.93 7.85 5.59
C LEU A 171 3.09 7.10 6.94
N ASP A 172 4.30 6.66 7.29
CA ASP A 172 4.53 6.02 8.59
C ASP A 172 3.97 6.90 9.73
N GLY A 173 3.16 6.26 10.58
CA GLY A 173 2.50 6.89 11.73
C GLY A 173 1.36 7.86 11.40
N THR A 174 0.86 7.89 10.16
CA THR A 174 -0.37 8.63 9.83
C THR A 174 -1.60 7.77 10.00
N VAL A 175 -2.75 8.43 10.20
CA VAL A 175 -4.07 7.82 10.14
C VAL A 175 -4.93 8.69 9.23
N HIS A 176 -5.83 8.05 8.50
CA HIS A 176 -6.80 8.74 7.65
C HIS A 176 -8.20 8.22 7.98
N ALA A 177 -9.19 9.11 7.92
CA ALA A 177 -10.58 8.74 8.07
C ALA A 177 -11.11 8.22 6.73
N LEU A 178 -12.00 7.22 6.80
CA LEU A 178 -12.80 6.81 5.65
C LEU A 178 -13.66 8.00 5.19
N THR A 179 -13.80 8.16 3.88
CA THR A 179 -14.60 9.25 3.30
C THR A 179 -16.00 8.76 2.92
N ASP A 180 -16.80 9.57 2.21
CA ASP A 180 -18.13 9.15 1.73
C ASP A 180 -17.96 8.37 0.42
N PRO A 181 -18.07 7.03 0.43
CA PRO A 181 -17.67 6.20 -0.70
C PRO A 181 -18.49 6.48 -1.97
N LYS A 182 -19.74 6.92 -1.81
CA LYS A 182 -20.60 7.24 -2.93
C LYS A 182 -20.24 8.59 -3.56
N GLY A 183 -19.97 9.60 -2.74
CA GLY A 183 -19.57 10.93 -3.22
C GLY A 183 -18.26 10.85 -4.03
N ASP A 184 -17.32 10.06 -3.53
CA ASP A 184 -15.98 9.94 -4.12
C ASP A 184 -15.93 9.15 -5.44
N CYS A 185 -16.96 8.37 -5.76
CA CYS A 185 -17.03 7.62 -7.02
C CYS A 185 -17.37 8.44 -8.27
N TYR A 186 -18.06 9.57 -8.09
CA TYR A 186 -18.68 10.29 -9.20
C TYR A 186 -18.11 11.72 -9.42
N GLU A 187 -17.12 12.10 -8.61
CA GLU A 187 -16.35 13.36 -8.72
C GLU A 187 -15.06 13.17 -9.54
#